data_AF-A0A6I5CTV2-F1
#
_entry.id   AF-A0A6I5CTV2-F1
#
_cell.length_a   1.000
_cell.length_b   1.000
_cell.length_c   1.000
_cell.angle_alpha   90.00
_cell.angle_beta   90.00
_cell.angle_gamma   90.00
#
_symmetry.space_group_name_H-M   'P 1'
#
loop_
_entity.id
_entity.type
_entity.pdbx_description
1 polymer ?
#
loop_
_entity_poly.entity_id
_entity_poly.type
_entity_poly.pdbx_seq_one_letter_code
_entity_poly.pdbx_strand_id
1 'polypeptide(L)'
;RRGGPPLARMNGWAAQALRARAAGSDRGVLEACRRGLDVLDDHRMTLGASELRARATAQGAELAALAQEAALASGGPRRLLVWSERWRATVLTAPPTRPPADPALLSSLTAFREIAARAEEARQDGHPVPALEREQRRLEREIRSRTLHLRGEAPGGGDRFRPARLLERLDEGWLVELAVLDGRVQVLLCGQGRVRRFEAGRLADAVAEAE
;
A
#
# COMPACT_ATOMS: atom_id res chain seq x y z
N ARG A 1 -13.00 15.66 -1.23
CA ARG A 1 -11.66 15.10 -1.57
C ARG A 1 -10.90 14.56 -0.34
N ARG A 2 -10.95 15.22 0.82
CA ARG A 2 -10.33 14.74 2.08
C ARG A 2 -11.30 14.02 3.05
N GLY A 3 -12.59 14.01 2.76
CA GLY A 3 -13.63 13.35 3.55
C GLY A 3 -14.25 12.18 2.77
N GLY A 4 -14.65 11.15 3.50
CA GLY A 4 -15.21 9.90 2.99
C GLY A 4 -14.48 8.68 3.57
N PRO A 5 -15.12 7.50 3.62
CA PRO A 5 -14.51 6.27 4.10
C PRO A 5 -13.20 5.94 3.35
N PRO A 6 -12.25 5.22 3.96
CA PRO A 6 -10.93 4.96 3.36
C PRO A 6 -10.98 4.39 1.94
N LEU A 7 -11.88 3.45 1.66
CA LEU A 7 -12.07 2.86 0.33
C LEU A 7 -12.53 3.89 -0.72
N ALA A 8 -13.40 4.84 -0.35
CA ALA A 8 -13.83 5.90 -1.25
C ALA A 8 -12.67 6.87 -1.57
N ARG A 9 -11.79 7.12 -0.58
CA ARG A 9 -10.56 7.90 -0.80
C ARG A 9 -9.57 7.16 -1.69
N MET A 10 -9.42 5.84 -1.52
CA MET A 10 -8.58 5.01 -2.39
C MET A 10 -9.07 5.04 -3.85
N ASN A 11 -10.38 4.89 -4.08
CA ASN A 11 -10.98 5.04 -5.41
C ASN A 11 -10.69 6.42 -6.02
N GLY A 12 -10.80 7.48 -5.20
CA GLY A 12 -10.47 8.84 -5.64
C GLY A 12 -9.01 8.99 -6.10
N TRP A 13 -8.07 8.31 -5.45
CA TRP A 13 -6.68 8.31 -5.85
C TRP A 13 -6.41 7.48 -7.11
N ALA A 14 -7.07 6.32 -7.27
CA ALA A 14 -7.00 5.53 -8.50
C ALA A 14 -7.52 6.34 -9.70
N ALA A 15 -8.68 6.99 -9.55
CA ALA A 15 -9.23 7.88 -10.59
C ALA A 15 -8.26 9.03 -10.93
N GLN A 16 -7.59 9.60 -9.93
CA GLN A 16 -6.60 10.65 -10.13
C GLN A 16 -5.34 10.15 -10.86
N ALA A 17 -4.89 8.93 -10.56
CA ALA A 17 -3.78 8.29 -11.27
C ALA A 17 -4.12 8.06 -12.74
N LEU A 18 -5.30 7.49 -13.01
CA LEU A 18 -5.80 7.30 -14.38
C LEU A 18 -5.93 8.61 -15.15
N ARG A 19 -6.44 9.67 -14.51
CA ARG A 19 -6.53 11.00 -15.10
C ARG A 19 -5.15 11.57 -15.42
N ALA A 20 -4.17 11.40 -14.54
CA ALA A 20 -2.81 11.84 -14.79
C ALA A 20 -2.16 11.06 -15.93
N ARG A 21 -2.44 9.75 -16.04
CA ARG A 21 -2.00 8.90 -17.15
C ARG A 21 -2.58 9.37 -18.48
N ALA A 22 -3.89 9.64 -18.52
CA ALA A 22 -4.55 10.19 -19.70
C ALA A 22 -3.98 11.56 -20.13
N ALA A 23 -3.45 12.33 -19.17
CA ALA A 23 -2.77 13.60 -19.42
C ALA A 23 -1.26 13.46 -19.71
N GLY A 24 -0.72 12.23 -19.84
CA GLY A 24 0.70 11.98 -20.10
C GLY A 24 1.64 12.38 -18.95
N SER A 25 1.14 12.46 -17.72
CA SER A 25 1.93 12.92 -16.56
C SER A 25 2.35 11.77 -15.65
N ASP A 26 3.51 11.15 -15.93
CA ASP A 26 4.08 10.11 -15.07
C ASP A 26 4.26 10.58 -13.64
N ARG A 27 4.74 11.82 -13.45
CA ARG A 27 4.86 12.42 -12.12
C ARG A 27 3.50 12.47 -11.40
N GLY A 28 2.43 12.83 -12.12
CA GLY A 28 1.07 12.86 -11.59
C GLY A 28 0.56 11.47 -11.20
N VAL A 29 0.83 10.45 -12.01
CA VAL A 29 0.51 9.04 -11.71
C VAL A 29 1.21 8.62 -10.42
N LEU A 30 2.54 8.80 -10.35
CA LEU A 30 3.34 8.40 -9.21
C LEU A 30 2.94 9.10 -7.90
N GLU A 31 2.55 10.38 -7.95
CA GLU A 31 2.05 11.08 -6.76
C GLU A 31 0.67 10.58 -6.34
N ALA A 32 -0.24 10.35 -7.29
CA ALA A 32 -1.57 9.82 -6.98
C ALA A 32 -1.50 8.41 -6.38
N CYS A 33 -0.71 7.51 -6.98
CA CYS A 33 -0.49 6.16 -6.45
C CYS A 33 0.15 6.19 -5.05
N ARG A 34 1.08 7.13 -4.81
CA ARG A 34 1.73 7.30 -3.51
C ARG A 34 0.71 7.65 -2.44
N ARG A 35 -0.16 8.62 -2.75
CA ARG A 35 -1.22 9.05 -1.82
C ARG A 35 -2.27 7.95 -1.61
N GLY A 36 -2.58 7.16 -2.63
CA GLY A 36 -3.49 6.02 -2.50
C GLY A 36 -2.92 4.92 -1.60
N LEU A 37 -1.66 4.54 -1.79
CA LEU A 37 -0.98 3.56 -0.93
C LEU A 37 -0.75 4.10 0.49
N ASP A 38 -0.45 5.40 0.66
CA ASP A 38 -0.37 6.02 2.00
C ASP A 38 -1.73 5.90 2.74
N VAL A 39 -2.87 5.99 2.03
CA VAL A 39 -4.20 5.74 2.63
C VAL A 39 -4.33 4.28 3.06
N LEU A 40 -3.89 3.31 2.26
CA LEU A 40 -3.93 1.90 2.62
C LEU A 40 -3.08 1.60 3.88
N ASP A 41 -1.86 2.13 3.91
CA ASP A 41 -0.92 1.97 5.03
C ASP A 41 -1.43 2.62 6.34
N ASP A 42 -2.19 3.72 6.24
CA ASP A 42 -2.79 4.46 7.34
C ASP A 42 -4.01 3.75 7.95
N HIS A 43 -4.80 3.04 7.14
CA HIS A 43 -6.09 2.45 7.57
C HIS A 43 -6.01 0.94 7.76
N ARG A 44 -4.85 0.33 7.53
CA ARG A 44 -4.70 -1.13 7.62
C ARG A 44 -5.13 -1.72 8.96
N MET A 45 -4.94 -1.02 10.08
CA MET A 45 -5.35 -1.49 11.41
C MET A 45 -6.86 -1.35 11.67
N THR A 46 -7.54 -0.43 10.98
CA THR A 46 -8.99 -0.22 11.12
C THR A 46 -9.82 -1.07 10.14
N LEU A 47 -9.18 -1.70 9.15
CA LEU A 47 -9.82 -2.69 8.27
C LEU A 47 -10.06 -4.02 9.02
N GLY A 48 -11.17 -4.09 9.76
CA GLY A 48 -11.51 -5.24 10.59
C GLY A 48 -12.02 -6.47 9.82
N ALA A 49 -12.81 -6.27 8.75
CA ALA A 49 -13.39 -7.37 7.98
C ALA A 49 -12.41 -7.92 6.94
N SER A 50 -12.35 -9.25 6.79
CA SER A 50 -11.51 -9.92 5.78
C SER A 50 -11.84 -9.48 4.36
N GLU A 51 -13.11 -9.28 4.03
CA GLU A 51 -13.54 -8.78 2.72
C GLU A 51 -13.04 -7.36 2.44
N LEU A 52 -13.15 -6.45 3.43
CA LEU A 52 -12.64 -5.09 3.30
C LEU A 52 -11.12 -5.07 3.11
N ARG A 53 -10.40 -5.99 3.78
CA ARG A 53 -8.96 -6.17 3.57
C ARG A 53 -8.66 -6.70 2.18
N ALA A 54 -9.38 -7.72 1.70
CA ALA A 54 -9.20 -8.27 0.35
C ALA A 54 -9.43 -7.19 -0.72
N ARG A 55 -10.50 -6.40 -0.58
CA ARG A 55 -10.79 -5.28 -1.48
C ARG A 55 -9.71 -4.20 -1.45
N ALA A 56 -9.25 -3.83 -0.26
CA ALA A 56 -8.18 -2.83 -0.10
C ALA A 56 -6.85 -3.32 -0.72
N THR A 57 -6.54 -4.62 -0.58
CA THR A 57 -5.40 -5.25 -1.25
C THR A 57 -5.56 -5.22 -2.77
N ALA A 58 -6.72 -5.60 -3.33
CA ALA A 58 -6.95 -5.54 -4.77
C ALA A 58 -6.76 -4.12 -5.34
N GLN A 59 -7.31 -3.12 -4.66
CA GLN A 59 -7.14 -1.71 -5.05
C GLN A 59 -5.70 -1.22 -4.88
N GLY A 60 -4.98 -1.70 -3.86
CA GLY A 60 -3.56 -1.44 -3.69
C GLY A 60 -2.74 -2.00 -4.86
N ALA A 61 -3.10 -3.18 -5.37
CA ALA A 61 -2.44 -3.84 -6.49
C ALA A 61 -2.58 -3.01 -7.77
N GLU A 62 -3.78 -2.49 -8.04
CA GLU A 62 -4.04 -1.61 -9.19
C GLU A 62 -3.18 -0.33 -9.14
N LEU A 63 -3.10 0.31 -7.97
CA LEU A 63 -2.26 1.50 -7.79
C LEU A 63 -0.77 1.20 -7.94
N ALA A 64 -0.32 0.04 -7.47
CA ALA A 64 1.05 -0.41 -7.63
C ALA A 64 1.40 -0.65 -9.10
N ALA A 65 0.54 -1.36 -9.84
CA ALA A 65 0.71 -1.61 -11.27
C ALA A 65 0.83 -0.30 -12.06
N LEU A 66 -0.08 0.65 -11.86
CA LEU A 66 -0.03 1.98 -12.48
C LEU A 66 1.28 2.72 -12.17
N ALA A 67 1.79 2.60 -10.94
CA ALA A 67 3.02 3.26 -10.55
C ALA A 67 4.26 2.59 -11.15
N GLN A 68 4.26 1.25 -11.27
CA GLN A 68 5.34 0.50 -11.88
C GLN A 68 5.38 0.72 -13.40
N GLU A 69 4.23 0.77 -14.08
CA GLU A 69 4.10 1.19 -15.49
C GLU A 69 4.72 2.59 -15.71
N ALA A 70 4.30 3.58 -14.91
CA ALA A 70 4.83 4.95 -15.02
C ALA A 70 6.33 5.03 -14.65
N ALA A 71 6.80 4.20 -13.71
CA ALA A 71 8.22 4.12 -13.35
C ALA A 71 9.07 3.51 -14.47
N LEU A 72 8.51 2.55 -15.21
CA LEU A 72 9.13 1.94 -16.39
C LEU A 72 9.22 2.94 -17.54
N ALA A 73 8.12 3.66 -17.84
CA ALA A 73 8.07 4.68 -18.89
C ALA A 73 9.05 5.83 -18.64
N SER A 74 9.14 6.30 -17.39
CA SER A 74 10.08 7.36 -16.98
C SER A 74 11.53 6.89 -16.75
N GLY A 75 11.85 5.61 -17.01
CA GLY A 75 13.20 5.13 -17.28
C GLY A 75 14.13 4.88 -16.08
N GLY A 76 13.61 4.77 -14.85
CA GLY A 76 14.47 4.60 -13.67
C GLY A 76 14.40 3.20 -13.06
N PRO A 77 15.39 2.29 -13.27
CA PRO A 77 15.42 0.97 -12.62
C PRO A 77 15.32 1.04 -11.09
N ARG A 78 15.98 2.03 -10.47
CA ARG A 78 15.86 2.30 -9.03
C ARG A 78 14.44 2.71 -8.61
N ARG A 79 13.71 3.39 -9.49
CA ARG A 79 12.34 3.82 -9.23
C ARG A 79 11.38 2.63 -9.32
N LEU A 80 11.56 1.78 -10.34
CA LEU A 80 10.80 0.54 -10.45
C LEU A 80 11.03 -0.34 -9.22
N LEU A 81 12.29 -0.50 -8.79
CA LEU A 81 12.65 -1.21 -7.55
C LEU A 81 11.88 -0.68 -6.34
N VAL A 82 11.85 0.65 -6.15
CA VAL A 82 11.13 1.29 -5.04
C VAL A 82 9.64 0.96 -5.06
N TRP A 83 9.00 0.99 -6.23
CA TRP A 83 7.57 0.73 -6.32
C TRP A 83 7.21 -0.73 -6.17
N SER A 84 8.04 -1.64 -6.68
CA SER A 84 7.91 -3.08 -6.46
C SER A 84 8.06 -3.44 -4.99
N GLU A 85 9.10 -2.91 -4.32
CA GLU A 85 9.34 -3.14 -2.89
C GLU A 85 8.25 -2.53 -2.02
N ARG A 86 7.79 -1.33 -2.36
CA ARG A 86 6.68 -0.69 -1.64
C ARG A 86 5.43 -1.55 -1.67
N TRP A 87 5.07 -2.07 -2.84
CA TRP A 87 3.90 -2.92 -2.99
C TRP A 87 4.07 -4.25 -2.25
N ARG A 88 5.23 -4.91 -2.38
CA ARG A 88 5.52 -6.14 -1.62
C ARG A 88 5.43 -5.91 -0.11
N ALA A 89 5.96 -4.79 0.38
CA ALA A 89 5.81 -4.43 1.79
C ALA A 89 4.34 -4.29 2.20
N THR A 90 3.50 -3.68 1.37
CA THR A 90 2.06 -3.57 1.65
C THR A 90 1.34 -4.93 1.68
N VAL A 91 1.58 -5.80 0.69
CA VAL A 91 0.91 -7.12 0.58
C VAL A 91 1.41 -8.12 1.61
N LEU A 92 2.73 -8.21 1.79
CA LEU A 92 3.36 -9.24 2.63
C LEU A 92 3.32 -8.87 4.10
N THR A 93 3.10 -7.61 4.45
CA THR A 93 2.91 -7.24 5.84
C THR A 93 1.48 -7.58 6.27
N ALA A 94 1.30 -8.78 6.81
CA ALA A 94 0.07 -9.17 7.48
C ALA A 94 -0.26 -8.19 8.63
N PRO A 95 -1.54 -7.90 8.91
CA PRO A 95 -1.92 -7.25 10.15
C PRO A 95 -1.38 -8.08 11.33
N PRO A 96 -0.84 -7.45 12.38
CA PRO A 96 -0.40 -8.19 13.55
C PRO A 96 -1.57 -9.01 14.09
N THR A 97 -1.39 -10.32 14.19
CA THR A 97 -2.38 -11.26 14.76
C THR A 97 -2.46 -11.15 16.28
N ARG A 98 -1.45 -10.52 16.90
CA ARG A 98 -1.44 -10.20 18.33
C ARG A 98 -2.02 -8.81 18.56
N PRO A 99 -2.76 -8.61 19.67
CA PRO A 99 -3.15 -7.27 20.13
C PRO A 99 -1.92 -6.34 20.18
N PRO A 100 -2.05 -5.06 19.82
CA PRO A 100 -0.97 -4.10 20.01
C PRO A 100 -0.52 -4.04 21.47
N ALA A 101 0.79 -3.91 21.69
CA ALA A 101 1.35 -3.80 23.03
C ALA A 101 0.98 -2.48 23.73
N ASP A 102 0.67 -1.42 22.97
CA ASP A 102 0.15 -0.16 23.49
C ASP A 102 -1.31 -0.34 23.96
N PRO A 103 -1.57 -0.25 25.28
CA PRO A 103 -2.93 -0.43 25.82
C PRO A 103 -3.92 0.61 25.31
N ALA A 104 -3.46 1.82 25.01
CA ALA A 104 -4.33 2.88 24.53
C ALA A 104 -4.74 2.66 23.08
N LEU A 105 -3.81 2.22 22.21
CA LEU A 105 -4.13 1.78 20.86
C LEU A 105 -5.09 0.59 20.86
N LEU A 106 -4.87 -0.39 21.75
CA LEU A 106 -5.78 -1.52 21.93
C LEU A 106 -7.20 -1.05 22.32
N SER A 107 -7.30 -0.14 23.28
CA SER A 107 -8.60 0.44 23.70
C SER A 107 -9.31 1.14 22.55
N SER A 108 -8.63 2.00 21.80
CA SER A 108 -9.22 2.67 20.64
C SER A 108 -9.68 1.69 19.55
N LEU A 109 -8.92 0.62 19.29
CA LEU A 109 -9.30 -0.42 18.32
C LEU A 109 -10.54 -1.20 18.77
N THR A 110 -10.64 -1.53 20.05
CA THR A 110 -11.82 -2.21 20.63
C THR A 110 -13.06 -1.33 20.50
N ALA A 111 -12.96 -0.05 20.93
CA ALA A 111 -14.06 0.90 20.79
C ALA A 111 -14.47 1.11 19.32
N PHE A 112 -13.50 1.15 18.40
CA PHE A 112 -13.77 1.29 16.97
C PHE A 112 -14.58 0.11 16.42
N ARG A 113 -14.24 -1.13 16.82
CA ARG A 113 -14.97 -2.34 16.41
C ARG A 113 -16.40 -2.35 16.96
N GLU A 114 -16.59 -1.96 18.22
CA GLU A 114 -17.93 -1.88 18.84
C GLU A 114 -18.82 -0.85 18.11
N ILE A 115 -18.31 0.36 17.89
CA ILE A 115 -19.04 1.40 17.17
C ILE A 115 -19.35 0.98 15.73
N ALA A 116 -18.42 0.29 15.06
CA ALA A 116 -18.63 -0.24 13.72
C ALA A 116 -19.75 -1.28 13.67
N ALA A 117 -19.79 -2.21 14.63
CA ALA A 117 -20.84 -3.23 14.74
C ALA A 117 -22.21 -2.58 14.97
N ARG A 118 -22.31 -1.66 15.95
CA ARG A 118 -23.56 -0.93 16.22
C ARG A 118 -24.05 -0.10 15.04
N ALA A 119 -23.12 0.50 14.27
CA ALA A 119 -23.46 1.25 13.08
C ALA A 119 -23.97 0.36 11.95
N GLU A 120 -23.49 -0.89 11.88
CA GLU A 120 -23.95 -1.87 10.91
C GLU A 120 -25.34 -2.41 11.27
N GLU A 121 -25.57 -2.78 12.53
CA GLU A 121 -26.89 -3.18 13.04
C GLU A 121 -27.94 -2.10 12.77
N ALA A 122 -27.66 -0.85 13.16
CA ALA A 122 -28.60 0.25 12.92
C ALA A 122 -28.84 0.52 11.42
N ARG A 123 -27.87 0.28 10.54
CA ARG A 123 -28.09 0.36 9.08
C ARG A 123 -29.02 -0.75 8.58
N GLN A 124 -28.86 -1.97 9.08
CA GLN A 124 -29.70 -3.11 8.74
C GLN A 124 -31.16 -2.86 9.18
N ASP A 125 -31.35 -2.18 10.30
CA ASP A 125 -32.66 -1.74 10.81
C ASP A 125 -33.21 -0.47 10.12
N GLY A 126 -32.49 0.08 9.14
CA GLY A 126 -32.90 1.27 8.39
C GLY A 126 -32.79 2.60 9.17
N HIS A 127 -32.05 2.62 10.28
CA HIS A 127 -31.86 3.82 11.08
C HIS A 127 -30.69 4.69 10.59
N PRO A 128 -30.81 6.03 10.63
CA PRO A 128 -29.70 6.92 10.35
C PRO A 128 -28.66 6.88 11.47
N VAL A 129 -27.38 6.77 11.11
CA VAL A 129 -26.25 6.58 12.06
C VAL A 129 -25.23 7.74 12.15
N PRO A 130 -25.61 9.03 12.03
CA PRO A 130 -24.64 10.14 11.92
C PRO A 130 -23.77 10.32 13.17
N ALA A 131 -24.29 9.98 14.36
CA ALA A 131 -23.54 10.04 15.60
C ALA A 131 -22.46 8.94 15.66
N LEU A 132 -22.82 7.71 15.32
CA LEU A 132 -21.91 6.57 15.28
C LEU A 132 -20.82 6.78 14.23
N GLU A 133 -21.16 7.34 13.07
CA GLU A 133 -20.15 7.70 12.06
C GLU A 133 -19.18 8.78 12.52
N ARG A 134 -19.66 9.81 13.23
CA ARG A 134 -18.79 10.86 13.79
C ARG A 134 -17.80 10.27 14.78
N GLU A 135 -18.28 9.36 15.62
CA GLU A 135 -17.48 8.68 16.63
C GLU A 135 -16.48 7.70 16.02
N GLN A 136 -16.91 6.92 15.02
CA GLN A 136 -16.03 6.05 14.24
C GLN A 136 -14.89 6.86 13.60
N ARG A 137 -15.19 8.01 12.99
CA ARG A 137 -14.17 8.93 12.43
C ARG A 137 -13.25 9.51 13.50
N ARG A 138 -13.73 9.72 14.74
CA ARG A 138 -12.91 10.21 15.86
C ARG A 138 -11.90 9.14 16.29
N LEU A 139 -12.38 7.92 16.53
CA LEU A 139 -11.56 6.77 16.90
C LEU A 139 -10.55 6.41 15.80
N GLU A 140 -10.95 6.47 14.54
CA GLU A 140 -10.06 6.27 13.39
C GLU A 140 -8.89 7.28 13.38
N ARG A 141 -9.16 8.56 13.65
CA ARG A 141 -8.11 9.58 13.77
C ARG A 141 -7.16 9.30 14.92
N GLU A 142 -7.67 8.84 16.06
CA GLU A 142 -6.86 8.50 17.24
C GLU A 142 -5.95 7.30 16.96
N ILE A 143 -6.52 6.20 16.44
CA ILE A 143 -5.78 5.00 16.03
C ILE A 143 -4.68 5.36 15.04
N ARG A 144 -5.00 6.17 14.03
CA ARG A 144 -4.03 6.64 13.04
C ARG A 144 -2.91 7.45 13.67
N SER A 145 -3.23 8.41 14.54
CA SER A 145 -2.24 9.25 15.21
C SER A 145 -1.28 8.41 16.05
N ARG A 146 -1.79 7.46 16.84
CA ARG A 146 -0.97 6.55 17.67
C ARG A 146 -0.14 5.59 16.83
N THR A 147 -0.73 5.01 15.78
CA THR A 147 0.00 4.11 14.87
C THR A 147 1.17 4.83 14.19
N LEU A 148 0.98 6.09 13.79
CA LEU A 148 2.04 6.93 13.23
C LEU A 148 3.13 7.25 14.26
N HIS A 149 2.74 7.50 15.51
CA HIS A 149 3.68 7.79 16.60
C HIS A 149 4.55 6.56 16.93
N LEU A 150 3.95 5.39 17.11
CA LEU A 150 4.66 4.13 17.36
C LEU A 150 5.61 3.75 16.20
N ARG A 151 5.22 4.05 14.95
CA ARG A 151 6.13 3.90 13.78
C ARG A 151 7.31 4.87 13.83
N GLY A 152 7.15 6.05 14.43
CA GLY A 152 8.21 7.05 14.57
C GLY A 152 9.18 6.78 15.72
N GLU A 153 8.73 6.11 16.79
CA GLU A 153 9.55 5.79 17.97
C GLU A 153 10.43 4.54 17.81
N ALA A 154 10.11 3.65 16.88
CA ALA A 154 10.98 2.51 16.57
C ALA A 154 12.36 3.01 16.09
N PRO A 155 13.50 2.54 16.66
CA PRO A 155 14.82 2.80 16.09
C PRO A 155 14.89 2.11 14.72
N GLY A 156 14.77 2.89 13.64
CA GLY A 156 14.54 2.39 12.27
C GLY A 156 13.13 2.68 11.71
N GLY A 157 12.37 3.56 12.37
CA GLY A 157 10.99 3.90 12.08
C GLY A 157 10.69 4.09 10.59
N GLY A 158 9.83 3.20 10.07
CA GLY A 158 9.12 3.36 8.79
C GLY A 158 9.96 3.87 7.62
N ASP A 159 11.24 3.48 7.52
CA ASP A 159 12.07 4.03 6.46
C ASP A 159 11.58 3.46 5.14
N ARG A 160 11.00 4.33 4.31
CA ARG A 160 10.62 4.00 2.93
C ARG A 160 11.82 3.32 2.30
N PHE A 161 11.59 2.20 1.63
CA PHE A 161 12.66 1.44 0.98
C PHE A 161 13.59 2.37 0.17
N ARG A 162 14.89 2.35 0.50
CA ARG A 162 15.92 3.17 -0.15
C ARG A 162 16.89 2.27 -0.90
N PRO A 163 16.93 2.32 -2.25
CA PRO A 163 17.86 1.53 -3.04
C PRO A 163 19.32 1.69 -2.63
N ALA A 164 19.74 2.90 -2.23
CA ALA A 164 21.13 3.15 -1.81
C ALA A 164 21.52 2.30 -0.58
N ARG A 165 20.67 2.24 0.44
CA ARG A 165 20.93 1.43 1.64
C ARG A 165 20.93 -0.07 1.37
N LEU A 166 20.12 -0.52 0.41
CA LEU A 166 20.17 -1.91 -0.05
C LEU A 166 21.53 -2.18 -0.72
N LEU A 167 21.94 -1.33 -1.66
CA LEU A 167 23.18 -1.50 -2.41
C LEU A 167 24.42 -1.44 -1.52
N GLU A 168 24.43 -0.57 -0.50
CA GLU A 168 25.48 -0.51 0.53
C GLU A 168 25.56 -1.79 1.35
N ARG A 169 24.42 -2.45 1.62
CA ARG A 169 24.35 -3.70 2.38
C ARG A 169 24.68 -4.95 1.57
N LEU A 170 24.51 -4.90 0.25
CA LEU A 170 24.82 -6.02 -0.63
C LEU A 170 26.34 -6.23 -0.75
N ASP A 171 27.14 -5.18 -0.60
CA ASP A 171 28.60 -5.22 -0.75
C ASP A 171 29.02 -5.88 -2.09
N GLU A 172 29.71 -7.04 -2.05
CA GLU A 172 30.05 -7.82 -3.25
C GLU A 172 28.90 -8.69 -3.80
N GLY A 173 27.81 -8.82 -3.02
CA GLY A 173 26.63 -9.60 -3.35
C GLY A 173 25.74 -8.98 -4.42
N TRP A 174 24.87 -9.82 -4.97
CA TRP A 174 23.87 -9.44 -5.96
C TRP A 174 22.47 -9.83 -5.49
N LEU A 175 21.51 -8.95 -5.75
CA LEU A 175 20.09 -9.25 -5.64
C LEU A 175 19.49 -9.24 -7.05
N VAL A 176 18.76 -10.30 -7.38
CA VAL A 176 17.91 -10.38 -8.57
C VAL A 176 16.48 -10.28 -8.11
N GLU A 177 15.77 -9.25 -8.58
CA GLU A 177 14.35 -9.11 -8.37
C GLU A 177 13.58 -9.31 -9.68
N LEU A 178 12.51 -10.08 -9.60
CA LEU A 178 11.56 -10.29 -10.69
C LEU A 178 10.29 -9.50 -10.41
N ALA A 179 9.87 -8.69 -11.37
CA ALA A 179 8.60 -7.96 -11.33
C ALA A 179 7.81 -8.23 -12.60
N VAL A 180 6.53 -8.61 -12.47
CA VAL A 180 5.66 -8.83 -13.62
C VAL A 180 4.86 -7.56 -13.88
N LEU A 181 4.99 -7.00 -15.09
CA LEU A 181 4.29 -5.79 -15.54
C LEU A 181 3.70 -6.08 -16.91
N ASP A 182 2.39 -5.88 -17.06
CA ASP A 182 1.65 -6.16 -18.31
C ASP A 182 1.96 -7.54 -18.91
N GLY A 183 2.02 -8.55 -18.02
CA GLY A 183 2.31 -9.95 -18.39
C GLY A 183 3.76 -10.21 -18.81
N ARG A 184 4.67 -9.24 -18.66
CA ARG A 184 6.10 -9.37 -18.98
C ARG A 184 6.95 -9.38 -17.72
N VAL A 185 7.97 -10.24 -17.71
CA VAL A 185 8.93 -10.34 -16.61
C VAL A 185 10.01 -9.29 -16.79
N GLN A 186 10.09 -8.37 -15.83
CA GLN A 186 11.17 -7.41 -15.66
C GLN A 186 12.15 -7.95 -14.62
N VAL A 187 13.43 -7.99 -14.96
CA VAL A 187 14.51 -8.41 -14.08
C VAL A 187 15.29 -7.20 -13.63
N LEU A 188 15.36 -6.97 -12.32
CA LEU A 188 16.19 -5.95 -11.70
C LEU A 188 17.41 -6.59 -11.06
N LEU A 189 18.58 -6.33 -11.63
CA LEU A 189 19.86 -6.75 -11.07
C LEU A 189 20.44 -5.62 -10.23
N CYS A 190 20.53 -5.84 -8.91
CA CYS A 190 21.04 -4.89 -7.93
C CYS A 190 22.39 -5.38 -7.40
N GLY A 191 23.41 -4.54 -7.48
CA GLY A 191 24.75 -4.84 -7.02
C GLY A 191 25.73 -3.77 -7.50
N GLN A 192 26.93 -3.72 -6.92
CA GLN A 192 27.99 -2.80 -7.36
C GLN A 192 27.53 -1.33 -7.41
N GLY A 193 26.71 -0.91 -6.43
CA GLY A 193 26.14 0.44 -6.36
C GLY A 193 25.10 0.80 -7.43
N ARG A 194 24.67 -0.16 -8.27
CA ARG A 194 23.79 0.09 -9.42
C ARG A 194 22.56 -0.83 -9.42
N VAL A 195 21.52 -0.39 -10.11
CA VAL A 195 20.33 -1.20 -10.44
C VAL A 195 20.21 -1.20 -11.95
N ARG A 196 20.29 -2.39 -12.55
CA ARG A 196 20.13 -2.60 -14.00
C ARG A 196 18.80 -3.30 -14.24
N ARG A 197 18.13 -2.97 -15.34
CA ARG A 197 16.86 -3.61 -15.74
C ARG A 197 17.08 -4.41 -17.02
N PHE A 198 16.49 -5.60 -17.07
CA PHE A 198 16.38 -6.43 -18.26
C PHE A 198 14.91 -6.85 -18.43
N GLU A 199 14.49 -7.09 -19.66
CA GLU A 199 13.20 -7.74 -19.96
C GLU A 199 13.47 -9.20 -20.29
N ALA A 200 12.81 -10.12 -19.58
CA ALA A 200 13.01 -11.57 -19.71
C ALA A 200 11.90 -12.26 -20.53
N GLY A 201 10.99 -11.50 -21.15
CA GLY A 201 9.91 -12.03 -21.99
C GLY A 201 8.56 -12.09 -21.27
N ARG A 202 7.63 -12.90 -21.78
CA ARG A 202 6.28 -13.03 -21.22
C ARG A 202 6.29 -14.04 -20.07
N LEU A 203 5.50 -13.75 -19.02
CA LEU A 203 5.31 -14.67 -17.91
C LEU A 203 4.69 -16.00 -18.37
N ALA A 204 3.74 -15.96 -19.31
CA ALA A 204 3.08 -17.16 -19.83
C ALA A 204 4.08 -18.16 -20.44
N ASP A 205 5.06 -17.66 -21.19
CA ASP A 205 6.10 -18.50 -21.81
C ASP A 205 6.99 -19.14 -20.73
N ALA A 206 7.34 -18.37 -19.69
CA ALA A 206 8.15 -18.88 -18.57
C ALA A 206 7.42 -19.92 -17.70
N VAL A 207 6.10 -19.78 -17.54
CA VAL A 207 5.29 -20.76 -16.80
C VAL A 207 5.15 -22.05 -17.61
N ALA A 208 4.91 -21.97 -18.92
CA ALA A 208 4.79 -23.14 -19.78
C ALA A 208 6.08 -23.99 -19.85
N GLU A 209 7.25 -23.37 -19.71
CA GLU A 209 8.55 -24.08 -19.68
C GLU A 209 8.83 -24.74 -18.31
N ALA A 210 8.15 -24.31 -17.24
CA ALA A 210 8.35 -24.80 -15.88
C ALA A 210 7.43 -25.99 -15.52
N GLU A 211 6.44 -26.29 -16.36
CA GLU A 211 5.52 -27.43 -16.25
C GLU A 211 6.01 -28.63 -17.07
#